data_AF-A0A7G8WUL8-F1
#
_entry.id   AF-A0A7G8WUL8-F1
#
_cell.length_a   1.000
_cell.length_b   1.000
_cell.length_c   1.000
_cell.angle_alpha   90.00
_cell.angle_beta   90.00
_cell.angle_gamma   90.00
#
_symmetry.space_group_name_H-M   'P 1'
#
loop_
_entity.id
_entity.type
_entity.pdbx_description
1 polymer ?
#
loop_
_entity_poly.entity_id
_entity_poly.type
_entity_poly.pdbx_seq_one_letter_code
_entity_poly.pdbx_strand_id
1 'polypeptide(L)'
;MMGSEFYFSFGPDVSGVLIHIMVGAGYGAVFAVVVRMLKLGSPMLLVAGLPWGALVFLFSAFLALPLMAAIFNSGDQITHIAKSAGWGTVFTEHLVFGVVLGALLMLGVRSWKRVSSSAV
;
A
#
# COMPACT_ATOMS: atom_id res chain seq x y z
N MET A 1 -28.70 -2.86 3.75
CA MET A 1 -28.99 -2.57 2.33
C MET A 1 -27.83 -3.13 1.51
N MET A 2 -28.11 -4.07 0.61
CA MET A 2 -27.12 -4.70 -0.27
C MET A 2 -27.09 -3.94 -1.61
N GLY A 3 -25.89 -3.48 -2.01
CA GLY A 3 -25.43 -3.46 -3.40
C GLY A 3 -26.18 -2.62 -4.43
N SER A 4 -26.27 -1.29 -4.26
CA SER A 4 -26.74 -0.40 -5.34
C SER A 4 -25.83 0.82 -5.56
N GLU A 5 -24.52 0.63 -5.74
CA GLU A 5 -23.56 1.72 -6.02
C GLU A 5 -22.48 1.25 -7.02
N PHE A 6 -22.86 0.87 -8.24
CA PHE A 6 -21.94 0.80 -9.39
C PHE A 6 -21.94 2.12 -10.17
N TYR A 7 -22.07 3.24 -9.48
CA TYR A 7 -22.05 4.55 -10.09
C TYR A 7 -20.68 5.18 -9.85
N PHE A 8 -19.86 5.21 -10.90
CA PHE A 8 -18.58 5.92 -10.88
C PHE A 8 -18.79 7.35 -11.37
N SER A 9 -18.55 8.32 -10.50
CA SER A 9 -18.44 9.71 -10.87
C SER A 9 -17.08 9.98 -11.52
N PHE A 10 -17.10 10.36 -12.79
CA PHE A 10 -15.90 10.76 -13.51
C PHE A 10 -15.32 12.04 -12.85
N GLY A 11 -14.18 11.91 -12.19
CA GLY A 11 -13.55 12.98 -11.41
C GLY A 11 -13.13 12.48 -10.02
N PRO A 12 -14.04 12.47 -9.02
CA PRO A 12 -13.73 12.04 -7.65
C PRO A 12 -13.20 10.61 -7.56
N ASP A 13 -13.76 9.68 -8.32
CA ASP A 13 -13.35 8.28 -8.20
C ASP A 13 -12.01 8.03 -8.90
N VAL A 14 -11.79 8.67 -10.05
CA VAL A 14 -10.52 8.59 -10.78
C VAL A 14 -9.40 9.25 -9.96
N SER A 15 -9.65 10.42 -9.38
CA SER A 15 -8.66 11.09 -8.54
C SER A 15 -8.37 10.28 -7.27
N GLY A 16 -9.40 9.70 -6.64
CA GLY A 16 -9.26 8.79 -5.51
C GLY A 16 -8.36 7.60 -5.83
N VAL A 17 -8.61 6.92 -6.96
CA VAL A 17 -7.77 5.80 -7.43
C VAL A 17 -6.34 6.25 -7.70
N LEU A 18 -6.13 7.37 -8.39
CA LEU A 18 -4.79 7.89 -8.68
C LEU A 18 -4.02 8.23 -7.41
N ILE A 19 -4.66 8.92 -6.46
CA ILE A 19 -4.06 9.24 -5.16
C ILE A 19 -3.73 7.94 -4.41
N HIS A 20 -4.63 6.97 -4.41
CA HIS A 20 -4.41 5.69 -3.75
C HIS A 20 -3.20 4.95 -4.34
N ILE A 21 -3.07 4.91 -5.67
CA ILE A 21 -1.91 4.31 -6.35
C ILE A 21 -0.62 5.06 -6.01
N MET A 22 -0.63 6.40 -6.06
CA MET A 22 0.56 7.22 -5.76
C MET A 22 1.02 7.04 -4.31
N VAL A 23 0.09 7.05 -3.35
CA VAL A 23 0.39 6.82 -1.93
C VAL A 23 0.90 5.40 -1.71
N GLY A 24 0.27 4.40 -2.34
CA GLY A 24 0.73 3.01 -2.29
C GLY A 24 2.15 2.84 -2.85
N ALA A 25 2.47 3.48 -3.98
CA ALA A 25 3.82 3.51 -4.54
C ALA A 25 4.82 4.20 -3.60
N GLY A 26 4.41 5.27 -2.92
CA GLY A 26 5.21 5.96 -1.90
C GLY A 26 5.58 5.03 -0.74
N TYR A 27 4.60 4.34 -0.14
CA TYR A 27 4.88 3.31 0.87
C TYR A 27 5.77 2.19 0.33
N GLY A 28 5.56 1.80 -0.93
CA GLY A 28 6.40 0.82 -1.62
C GLY A 28 7.87 1.21 -1.70
N ALA A 29 8.14 2.47 -2.05
CA ALA A 29 9.50 3.02 -2.10
C ALA A 29 10.15 3.04 -0.70
N VAL A 30 9.41 3.45 0.33
CA VAL A 30 9.92 3.44 1.71
C VAL A 30 10.26 2.02 2.16
N PHE A 31 9.39 1.04 1.87
CA PHE A 31 9.69 -0.37 2.15
C PHE A 31 10.98 -0.84 1.49
N ALA A 32 11.17 -0.52 0.20
CA ALA A 32 12.39 -0.89 -0.53
C ALA A 32 13.65 -0.31 0.11
N VAL A 33 13.58 0.95 0.59
CA VAL A 33 14.67 1.59 1.33
C VAL A 33 14.92 0.87 2.66
N VAL A 34 13.88 0.60 3.45
CA VAL A 34 14.00 -0.10 4.74
C VAL A 34 14.62 -1.49 4.57
N VAL A 35 14.11 -2.27 3.62
CA VAL A 35 14.63 -3.60 3.27
C VAL A 35 16.11 -3.54 2.89
N ARG A 36 16.50 -2.53 2.10
CA ARG A 36 17.90 -2.32 1.69
C ARG A 36 18.79 -2.00 2.89
N MET A 37 18.33 -1.14 3.80
CA MET A 37 19.05 -0.80 5.03
C MET A 37 19.24 -2.01 5.94
N LEU A 38 18.22 -2.87 6.04
CA LEU A 38 18.24 -4.09 6.83
C LEU A 38 18.97 -5.26 6.14
N LYS A 39 19.40 -5.09 4.88
CA LYS A 39 20.10 -6.10 4.07
C LYS A 39 19.35 -7.46 4.02
N LEU A 40 18.02 -7.42 3.95
CA LEU A 40 17.23 -8.64 4.01
C LEU A 40 17.46 -9.55 2.78
N GLY A 41 17.53 -10.86 3.03
CA GLY A 41 17.62 -11.87 1.98
C GLY A 41 16.33 -11.98 1.16
N SER A 42 16.45 -12.50 -0.08
CA SER A 42 15.34 -12.55 -1.04
C SER A 42 14.06 -13.25 -0.52
N PRO A 43 14.13 -14.39 0.20
CA PRO A 43 12.93 -15.00 0.81
C PRO A 43 12.34 -14.20 1.97
N MET A 44 13.19 -13.46 2.71
CA MET A 44 12.74 -12.63 3.83
C MET A 44 11.87 -11.45 3.38
N LEU A 45 11.92 -11.07 2.10
CA LEU A 45 11.09 -9.99 1.53
C LEU A 45 9.59 -10.30 1.59
N LEU A 46 9.21 -11.55 1.36
CA LEU A 46 7.81 -11.99 1.44
C LEU A 46 7.31 -11.91 2.88
N VAL A 47 8.12 -12.40 3.83
CA VAL A 47 7.80 -12.38 5.25
C VAL A 47 7.77 -10.97 5.80
N ALA A 48 8.71 -10.11 5.39
CA ALA A 48 8.77 -8.70 5.79
C ALA A 48 7.62 -7.85 5.19
N GLY A 49 7.05 -8.30 4.06
CA GLY A 49 5.89 -7.67 3.44
C GLY A 49 4.65 -7.67 4.34
N LEU A 50 4.39 -8.78 5.05
CA LEU A 50 3.24 -8.88 5.96
C LEU A 50 3.21 -7.81 7.07
N PRO A 51 4.24 -7.70 7.94
CA PRO A 51 4.25 -6.68 8.97
C PRO A 51 4.31 -5.27 8.37
N TRP A 52 4.94 -5.09 7.20
CA TRP A 52 4.89 -3.80 6.50
C TRP A 52 3.47 -3.40 6.09
N GLY A 53 2.72 -4.32 5.48
CA GLY A 53 1.31 -4.10 5.13
C GLY A 53 0.46 -3.73 6.35
N ALA A 54 0.64 -4.47 7.45
CA ALA A 54 -0.04 -4.15 8.72
C ALA A 54 0.33 -2.76 9.24
N LEU A 55 1.60 -2.36 9.18
CA LEU A 55 2.05 -1.04 9.58
C LEU A 55 1.46 0.06 8.70
N VAL A 56 1.41 -0.13 7.38
CA VAL A 56 0.78 0.83 6.45
C VAL A 56 -0.69 0.99 6.76
N PHE A 57 -1.40 -0.11 7.04
CA PHE A 57 -2.80 -0.04 7.48
C PHE A 57 -2.95 0.77 8.76
N LEU A 58 -2.20 0.45 9.81
CA LEU A 58 -2.29 1.12 11.10
C LEU A 58 -1.98 2.62 10.97
N PHE A 59 -0.89 2.94 10.27
CA PHE A 59 -0.51 4.32 10.02
C PHE A 59 -1.59 5.05 9.22
N SER A 60 -2.11 4.43 8.16
CA SER A 60 -3.10 5.08 7.30
C SER A 60 -4.42 5.31 8.04
N ALA A 61 -4.92 4.27 8.70
CA ALA A 61 -6.20 4.29 9.40
C ALA A 61 -6.23 5.27 10.58
N PHE A 62 -5.15 5.33 11.36
CA PHE A 62 -5.13 6.06 12.63
C PHE A 62 -4.37 7.38 12.58
N LEU A 63 -3.49 7.59 11.61
CA LEU A 63 -2.71 8.83 11.49
C LEU A 63 -2.99 9.55 10.17
N ALA A 64 -2.77 8.89 9.03
CA ALA A 64 -2.82 9.58 7.74
C ALA A 64 -4.21 10.08 7.38
N LEU A 65 -5.26 9.24 7.52
CA LEU A 65 -6.63 9.62 7.18
C LEU A 65 -7.15 10.77 8.06
N PRO A 66 -7.04 10.73 9.41
CA PRO A 66 -7.44 11.86 10.25
C PRO A 66 -6.64 13.15 9.93
N LEU A 67 -5.34 13.02 9.67
CA LEU A 67 -4.51 14.16 9.32
C LEU A 67 -4.92 14.79 7.99
N MET A 68 -5.15 13.97 6.96
CA MET A 68 -5.61 14.46 5.66
C MET A 68 -7.00 15.09 5.78
N ALA A 69 -7.89 14.50 6.58
CA ALA A 69 -9.21 15.07 6.81
C ALA A 69 -9.15 16.48 7.44
N ALA A 70 -8.21 16.69 8.36
CA ALA A 70 -7.96 17.99 8.95
C ALA A 70 -7.34 18.99 7.95
N ILE A 71 -6.36 18.57 7.15
CA ILE A 71 -5.69 19.42 6.16
C ILE A 71 -6.66 19.88 5.06
N PHE A 72 -7.50 18.97 4.57
CA PHE A 72 -8.44 19.25 3.48
C PHE A 72 -9.83 19.66 3.95
N ASN A 73 -10.04 19.81 5.27
CA ASN A 73 -11.32 20.14 5.89
C ASN A 73 -12.48 19.25 5.39
N SER A 74 -12.23 17.95 5.24
CA SER A 74 -13.17 16.99 4.65
C SER A 74 -13.92 16.14 5.69
N GLY A 75 -13.59 16.30 6.98
CA GLY A 75 -14.25 15.63 8.10
C GLY A 75 -14.40 14.11 7.92
N ASP A 76 -15.63 13.62 8.08
CA ASP A 76 -15.93 12.18 8.07
C ASP A 76 -15.78 11.52 6.70
N GLN A 77 -15.75 12.30 5.62
CA GLN A 77 -15.58 11.76 4.27
C GLN A 77 -14.26 11.00 4.11
N ILE A 78 -13.21 11.40 4.84
CA ILE A 78 -11.88 10.76 4.78
C ILE A 78 -11.57 10.00 6.07
N THR A 79 -11.89 10.56 7.24
CA THR A 79 -11.47 10.04 8.54
C THR A 79 -11.96 8.60 8.81
N HIS A 80 -13.13 8.23 8.28
CA HIS A 80 -13.78 6.97 8.61
C HIS A 80 -13.89 5.98 7.45
N ILE A 81 -13.15 6.21 6.35
CA ILE A 81 -13.17 5.32 5.17
C ILE A 81 -12.82 3.87 5.53
N ALA A 82 -11.82 3.66 6.39
CA ALA A 82 -11.44 2.30 6.80
C ALA A 82 -12.56 1.58 7.56
N LYS A 83 -13.37 2.32 8.32
CA LYS A 83 -14.53 1.78 9.04
C LYS A 83 -15.70 1.52 8.09
N SER A 84 -15.97 2.42 7.13
CA SER A 84 -17.07 2.26 6.18
C SER A 84 -16.85 1.13 5.18
N ALA A 85 -15.61 0.93 4.72
CA ALA A 85 -15.22 -0.20 3.87
C ALA A 85 -15.10 -1.54 4.64
N GLY A 86 -15.10 -1.49 5.97
CA GLY A 86 -14.97 -2.65 6.84
C GLY A 86 -13.53 -2.93 7.22
N TRP A 87 -13.24 -2.83 8.52
CA TRP A 87 -11.89 -2.95 9.07
C TRP A 87 -11.16 -4.23 8.65
N GLY A 88 -11.84 -5.38 8.66
CA GLY A 88 -11.24 -6.66 8.27
C GLY A 88 -10.85 -6.71 6.80
N THR A 89 -11.69 -6.15 5.92
CA THR A 89 -11.43 -6.07 4.47
C THR A 89 -10.21 -5.19 4.21
N VAL A 90 -10.23 -3.95 4.72
CA VAL A 90 -9.13 -2.99 4.50
C VAL A 90 -7.83 -3.50 5.08
N PHE A 91 -7.85 -4.11 6.28
CA PHE A 91 -6.66 -4.73 6.86
C PHE A 91 -6.10 -5.85 5.98
N THR A 92 -6.97 -6.73 5.48
CA THR A 92 -6.56 -7.84 4.61
C THR A 92 -5.98 -7.34 3.29
N GLU A 93 -6.59 -6.34 2.66
CA GLU A 93 -6.06 -5.69 1.45
C GLU A 93 -4.64 -5.15 1.67
N HIS A 94 -4.38 -4.54 2.83
CA HIS A 94 -3.05 -4.03 3.16
C HIS A 94 -2.02 -5.14 3.42
N LEU A 95 -2.42 -6.26 4.03
CA LEU A 95 -1.55 -7.44 4.14
C LEU A 95 -1.18 -7.99 2.76
N VAL A 96 -2.17 -8.11 1.86
CA VAL A 96 -1.95 -8.55 0.48
C VAL A 96 -1.03 -7.58 -0.25
N PHE A 97 -1.26 -6.26 -0.13
CA PHE A 97 -0.37 -5.22 -0.65
C PHE A 97 1.07 -5.44 -0.22
N GLY A 98 1.31 -5.65 1.09
CA GLY A 98 2.64 -5.88 1.64
C GLY A 98 3.32 -7.14 1.08
N VAL A 99 2.59 -8.25 0.98
CA VAL A 99 3.09 -9.50 0.39
C VAL A 99 3.43 -9.32 -1.10
N VAL A 100 2.54 -8.70 -1.87
CA VAL A 100 2.75 -8.42 -3.30
C VAL A 100 3.98 -7.53 -3.50
N LEU A 101 4.13 -6.50 -2.67
CA LEU A 101 5.30 -5.62 -2.71
C LEU A 101 6.60 -6.37 -2.41
N GLY A 102 6.60 -7.24 -1.39
CA GLY A 102 7.72 -8.13 -1.09
C GLY A 102 8.07 -9.05 -2.27
N ALA A 103 7.05 -9.61 -2.94
CA ALA A 103 7.23 -10.43 -4.13
C ALA A 103 7.80 -9.64 -5.31
N LEU A 104 7.30 -8.44 -5.57
CA LEU A 104 7.79 -7.57 -6.64
C LEU A 104 9.26 -7.20 -6.44
N LEU A 105 9.67 -6.85 -5.21
CA LEU A 105 11.07 -6.58 -4.90
C LEU A 105 11.93 -7.84 -5.05
N MET A 106 11.43 -8.99 -4.63
CA MET A 106 12.11 -10.28 -4.80
C MET A 106 12.39 -10.59 -6.27
N LEU A 107 11.39 -10.42 -7.13
CA LEU A 107 11.50 -10.62 -8.57
C LEU A 107 12.42 -9.58 -9.22
N GLY A 108 12.32 -8.32 -8.81
CA GLY A 108 13.19 -7.23 -9.26
C GLY A 108 14.67 -7.52 -8.96
N VAL A 109 15.01 -7.91 -7.73
CA VAL A 109 16.38 -8.27 -7.33
C VAL A 109 16.92 -9.45 -8.16
N ARG A 110 16.09 -10.47 -8.41
CA ARG A 110 16.47 -11.63 -9.24
C ARG A 110 16.76 -11.22 -10.69
N SER A 111 15.92 -10.35 -11.26
CA SER A 111 16.10 -9.87 -12.64
C SER A 111 17.40 -9.10 -12.82
N TRP A 112 17.72 -8.20 -11.89
CA TRP A 112 18.94 -7.40 -11.91
C TRP A 112 20.21 -8.27 -11.86
N LYS A 113 20.25 -9.24 -10.93
CA LYS A 113 21.38 -10.18 -10.81
C LYS A 113 21.61 -10.95 -12.11
N ARG A 114 20.55 -11.41 -12.77
CA ARG A 114 20.65 -12.15 -14.04
C ARG A 114 21.29 -11.32 -15.15
N VAL A 115 20.84 -10.06 -15.32
CA VAL A 115 21.39 -9.14 -16.33
C VAL A 115 22.87 -8.83 -16.06
N SER A 116 23.24 -8.58 -14.80
CA SER A 116 24.64 -8.32 -14.45
C SER A 116 25.57 -9.51 -14.68
N SER A 117 25.06 -10.74 -14.56
CA SER A 117 25.85 -11.96 -14.79
C SER A 117 26.03 -12.31 -16.26
N SER A 118 25.21 -11.78 -17.16
CA SER A 118 25.35 -11.97 -18.61
C SER A 118 26.21 -10.91 -19.31
N ALA A 119 26.63 -9.87 -18.58
CA ALA A 119 27.44 -8.76 -19.10
C ALA A 119 28.95 -8.93 -18.84
N VAL A 120 29.36 -10.08 -18.29
CA VAL A 120 30.75 -10.48 -18.00
C VAL A 120 31.04 -11.76 -18.76
#